data_AF-A0A9P0L2V6-F1
#
_entry.id   AF-A0A9P0L2V6-F1
#
_cell.length_a   1.000
_cell.length_b   1.000
_cell.length_c   1.000
_cell.angle_alpha   90.00
_cell.angle_beta   90.00
_cell.angle_gamma   90.00
#
_symmetry.space_group_name_H-M   'P 1'
#
loop_
_entity.id
_entity.type
_entity.pdbx_description
1 polymer ?
#
loop_
_entity_poly.entity_id
_entity_poly.type
_entity_poly.pdbx_seq_one_letter_code
_entity_poly.pdbx_strand_id
1 'polypeptide(L)'
;MSRIFKYDVVTLIEAIENKPCLWDKTADCFKDKIEKEKAWKDVCAFFEEDFLEKDKKEQHKIGEAIRGKWQNIRDSFVKSLKKKSGQATTKNICTMIT
;
A
#
# COMPACT_ATOMS: atom_id res chain seq x y z
N MET A 1 -15.66 12.24 12.64
CA MET A 1 -14.99 11.06 13.22
C MET A 1 -13.71 10.78 12.46
N SER A 2 -12.55 10.98 13.09
CA SER A 2 -11.26 10.59 12.52
C SER A 2 -11.25 9.06 12.41
N ARG A 3 -11.15 8.50 11.21
CA ARG A 3 -10.86 7.06 11.03
C ARG A 3 -9.46 6.82 11.60
N ILE A 4 -9.40 6.41 12.86
CA ILE A 4 -8.17 5.96 13.50
C ILE A 4 -7.78 4.69 12.75
N PHE A 5 -6.66 4.74 12.04
CA PHE A 5 -6.10 3.56 11.41
C PHE A 5 -5.58 2.68 12.55
N LYS A 6 -6.18 1.49 12.70
CA LYS A 6 -5.91 0.57 13.82
C LYS A 6 -4.45 0.09 13.86
N TYR A 7 -3.78 0.07 12.71
CA TYR A 7 -2.43 -0.47 12.55
C TYR A 7 -1.35 0.60 12.64
N ASP A 8 -0.15 0.21 13.05
CA ASP A 8 0.98 1.12 13.09
C ASP A 8 1.50 1.43 11.67
N VAL A 9 1.81 2.71 11.43
CA VAL A 9 2.23 3.18 10.13
C VAL A 9 3.67 2.76 9.81
N VAL A 10 4.54 2.71 10.81
CA VAL A 10 5.94 2.29 10.66
C VAL A 10 5.97 0.82 10.25
N THR A 11 5.25 -0.02 10.97
CA THR A 11 5.12 -1.46 10.66
C THR A 11 4.55 -1.68 9.26
N LEU A 12 3.59 -0.86 8.82
CA LEU A 12 3.05 -0.94 7.45
C LEU A 12 4.12 -0.64 6.40
N ILE A 13 4.94 0.38 6.64
CA ILE A 13 6.02 0.76 5.74
C ILE A 13 7.04 -0.38 5.67
N GLU A 14 7.46 -0.93 6.81
CA GLU A 14 8.42 -2.05 6.86
C GLU A 14 7.89 -3.28 6.11
N ALA A 15 6.62 -3.66 6.34
CA ALA A 15 6.02 -4.82 5.69
C ALA A 15 5.91 -4.66 4.16
N ILE A 16 5.69 -3.43 3.68
CA ILE A 16 5.64 -3.12 2.25
C ILE A 16 7.05 -2.98 1.67
N GLU A 17 7.99 -2.41 2.41
CA GLU A 17 9.39 -2.25 2.00
C GLU A 17 10.03 -3.62 1.70
N ASN A 18 9.73 -4.62 2.54
CA ASN A 18 10.12 -6.03 2.33
C ASN A 18 9.53 -6.65 1.05
N LYS A 19 8.54 -6.02 0.41
CA LYS A 19 7.86 -6.51 -0.80
C LYS A 19 8.04 -5.54 -1.98
N PRO A 20 9.15 -5.62 -2.72
CA PRO A 20 9.44 -4.71 -3.83
C PRO A 20 8.37 -4.74 -4.94
N CYS A 21 7.64 -5.85 -5.10
CA CYS A 21 6.51 -5.95 -6.04
C CYS A 21 5.39 -4.91 -5.81
N LEU A 22 5.28 -4.33 -4.60
CA LEU A 22 4.24 -3.36 -4.24
C LEU A 22 4.64 -1.91 -4.52
N TRP A 23 5.92 -1.57 -4.41
CA TRP A 23 6.40 -0.19 -4.45
C TRP A 23 7.46 0.06 -5.51
N ASP A 24 8.30 -0.92 -5.79
CA ASP A 24 9.42 -0.81 -6.71
C ASP A 24 8.91 -1.00 -8.15
N LYS A 25 9.02 0.07 -8.96
CA LYS A 25 8.60 0.04 -10.37
C LYS A 25 9.64 -0.57 -11.30
N THR A 26 10.86 -0.76 -10.82
CA THR A 26 11.99 -1.32 -11.57
C THR A 26 12.07 -2.84 -11.40
N ALA A 27 11.45 -3.38 -10.35
CA ALA A 27 11.33 -4.80 -10.10
C ALA A 27 10.43 -5.46 -11.15
N ASP A 28 10.89 -6.58 -11.69
CA ASP A 28 10.16 -7.31 -12.74
C ASP A 28 8.80 -7.82 -12.22
N CYS A 29 8.77 -8.25 -10.95
CA CYS A 29 7.56 -8.66 -10.23
C CYS A 29 6.52 -7.54 -10.04
N PHE A 30 6.83 -6.29 -10.37
CA PHE A 30 5.83 -5.23 -10.41
C PHE A 30 4.88 -5.40 -11.59
N LYS A 31 5.28 -6.06 -12.68
CA LYS A 31 4.37 -6.31 -13.82
C LYS A 31 3.39 -7.43 -13.51
N ASP A 32 3.75 -8.34 -12.60
CA ASP A 32 2.92 -9.46 -12.18
C ASP A 32 1.79 -9.05 -11.25
N LYS A 33 0.55 -9.10 -11.77
CA LYS A 33 -0.66 -8.91 -10.96
C LYS A 33 -0.76 -9.95 -9.83
N ILE A 34 -0.35 -11.20 -10.09
CA ILE A 34 -0.45 -12.31 -9.14
C ILE A 34 0.43 -12.05 -7.91
N GLU A 35 1.70 -11.69 -8.12
CA GLU A 35 2.64 -11.43 -7.03
C GLU A 35 2.24 -10.20 -6.21
N LYS A 36 1.67 -9.18 -6.86
CA LYS A 36 1.09 -8.02 -6.16
C LYS A 36 -0.07 -8.41 -5.26
N GLU A 37 -1.01 -9.19 -5.75
CA GLU A 37 -2.15 -9.65 -4.94
C GLU A 37 -1.68 -10.53 -3.78
N LYS A 38 -0.73 -11.43 -4.04
CA LYS A 38 -0.12 -12.28 -3.00
C LYS A 38 0.58 -11.45 -1.93
N ALA A 39 1.36 -10.46 -2.34
CA ALA A 39 2.04 -9.54 -1.45
C ALA A 39 1.06 -8.74 -0.57
N TRP A 40 -0.03 -8.24 -1.14
CA TRP A 40 -1.08 -7.56 -0.38
C TRP A 40 -1.78 -8.49 0.61
N LYS A 41 -2.09 -9.73 0.20
CA LYS A 41 -2.67 -10.73 1.10
C LYS A 41 -1.74 -11.02 2.28
N ASP A 42 -0.46 -11.16 2.01
CA ASP A 42 0.56 -11.42 3.03
C ASP A 42 0.70 -10.23 4.00
N VAL A 43 0.69 -8.99 3.49
CA VAL A 43 0.63 -7.79 4.35
C VAL A 43 -0.66 -7.78 5.19
N CYS A 44 -1.82 -8.10 4.61
CA CYS A 44 -3.08 -8.12 5.35
C CYS A 44 -3.08 -9.21 6.43
N ALA A 45 -2.56 -10.40 6.12
CA ALA A 45 -2.41 -11.51 7.06
C ALA A 45 -1.40 -11.22 8.18
N PHE A 46 -0.37 -10.43 7.88
CA PHE A 46 0.60 -9.96 8.89
C PHE A 46 -0.06 -9.04 9.94
N PHE A 47 -1.03 -8.23 9.54
CA PHE A 47 -1.71 -7.30 10.44
C PHE A 47 -2.93 -7.90 11.17
N GLU A 48 -3.59 -8.88 10.56
CA GLU A 48 -4.71 -9.60 11.15
C GLU A 48 -4.46 -11.09 10.91
N GLU A 49 -4.02 -11.81 11.95
CA GLU A 49 -3.77 -13.25 11.89
C GLU A 49 -5.08 -14.01 11.59
N ASP A 50 -6.21 -13.52 12.12
CA ASP A 50 -7.57 -13.95 11.82
C ASP A 50 -8.11 -13.52 10.44
N PHE A 51 -7.29 -12.93 9.57
CA PHE A 51 -7.75 -12.47 8.26
C PHE A 51 -8.41 -13.58 7.43
N LEU A 52 -7.94 -14.82 7.57
CA LEU A 52 -8.51 -16.00 6.90
C LEU A 52 -9.87 -16.44 7.49
N GLU A 53 -10.13 -16.18 8.77
CA GLU A 53 -11.39 -16.49 9.45
C GLU A 53 -12.44 -15.40 9.27
N LYS A 54 -12.01 -14.18 8.90
CA LYS A 54 -12.91 -13.05 8.63
C LYS A 54 -13.68 -13.21 7.33
N ASP A 55 -14.87 -12.62 7.29
CA ASP A 55 -15.69 -12.57 6.09
C ASP A 55 -14.99 -11.84 4.94
N LYS A 56 -15.29 -12.23 3.70
CA LYS A 56 -14.74 -11.61 2.49
C LYS A 56 -14.96 -10.10 2.46
N LYS A 57 -16.07 -9.59 3.01
CA LYS A 57 -16.30 -8.14 3.13
C LYS A 57 -15.30 -7.47 4.06
N GLU A 58 -14.96 -8.09 5.19
CA GLU A 58 -14.00 -7.55 6.13
C GLU A 58 -12.58 -7.63 5.59
N GLN A 59 -12.22 -8.76 4.96
CA GLN A 59 -10.96 -8.89 4.24
C GLN A 59 -10.78 -7.77 3.21
N HIS A 60 -11.84 -7.50 2.43
CA HIS A 60 -11.84 -6.43 1.45
C HIS A 60 -11.67 -5.04 2.11
N LYS A 61 -12.43 -4.75 3.17
CA LYS A 61 -12.32 -3.48 3.92
C LYS A 61 -10.93 -3.26 4.50
N ILE A 62 -10.31 -4.31 5.06
CA ILE A 62 -8.95 -4.25 5.61
C ILE A 62 -7.95 -3.95 4.49
N GLY A 63 -8.04 -4.70 3.38
CA GLY A 63 -7.19 -4.48 2.21
C GLY A 63 -7.32 -3.06 1.65
N GLU A 64 -8.55 -2.54 1.50
CA GLU A 64 -8.80 -1.17 1.08
C GLU A 64 -8.24 -0.14 2.06
N ALA A 65 -8.40 -0.36 3.37
CA ALA A 65 -7.91 0.55 4.39
C ALA A 65 -6.37 0.62 4.39
N ILE A 66 -5.70 -0.53 4.37
CA ILE A 66 -4.24 -0.63 4.33
C ILE A 66 -3.71 0.02 3.04
N ARG A 67 -4.29 -0.33 1.90
CA ARG A 67 -3.87 0.19 0.59
C ARG A 67 -4.09 1.70 0.47
N GLY A 68 -5.24 2.19 0.92
CA GLY A 68 -5.54 3.62 0.95
C GLY A 68 -4.59 4.38 1.86
N LYS A 69 -4.24 3.81 3.03
CA LYS A 69 -3.27 4.40 3.95
C LYS A 69 -1.87 4.45 3.34
N TRP A 70 -1.39 3.34 2.77
CA TRP A 70 -0.12 3.29 2.04
C TRP A 70 -0.06 4.31 0.90
N GLN A 71 -1.13 4.40 0.10
CA GLN A 71 -1.20 5.37 -0.99
C GLN A 71 -1.06 6.81 -0.47
N ASN A 72 -1.70 7.14 0.65
CA ASN A 72 -1.60 8.46 1.28
C ASN A 72 -0.19 8.75 1.82
N ILE A 73 0.45 7.75 2.45
CA ILE A 73 1.84 7.85 2.94
C ILE A 73 2.78 8.09 1.77
N ARG A 74 2.69 7.25 0.73
CA ARG A 74 3.52 7.36 -0.47
C ARG A 74 3.31 8.70 -1.17
N ASP A 75 2.06 9.16 -1.31
CA ASP A 75 1.76 10.45 -1.93
C ASP A 75 2.35 11.61 -1.12
N SER A 76 2.20 11.58 0.21
CA SER A 76 2.79 12.58 1.11
C SER A 76 4.32 12.58 1.06
N PHE A 77 4.93 11.40 1.03
CA PHE A 77 6.38 11.21 0.92
C PHE A 77 6.91 11.69 -0.42
N VAL A 78 6.29 11.29 -1.54
CA VAL A 78 6.66 11.74 -2.89
C VAL A 78 6.50 13.25 -3.05
N LYS A 79 5.42 13.84 -2.53
CA LYS A 79 5.25 15.31 -2.49
C LYS A 79 6.37 15.98 -1.71
N SER A 80 6.77 15.41 -0.57
CA SER A 80 7.84 15.95 0.26
C SER A 80 9.21 15.82 -0.41
N LEU A 81 9.48 14.70 -1.09
CA LEU A 81 10.67 14.52 -1.92
C LEU A 81 10.72 15.54 -3.07
N LYS A 82 9.60 15.72 -3.79
CA LYS A 82 9.50 16.70 -4.89
C LYS A 82 9.68 18.14 -4.42
N LYS A 83 9.22 18.47 -3.22
CA LYS A 83 9.44 19.79 -2.60
C LYS A 83 10.93 20.06 -2.32
N LYS A 84 11.73 19.04 -2.06
CA LYS A 84 13.19 19.17 -1.93
C LYS A 84 13.93 19.27 -3.27
N SER A 85 13.35 18.78 -4.37
CA SER A 85 14.00 18.78 -5.70
C SER A 85 13.54 19.88 -6.65
N GLY A 86 12.67 20.81 -6.24
CA GLY A 86 12.35 22.02 -7.02
C GLY A 86 11.65 21.80 -8.36
N GLN A 87 11.13 20.60 -8.64
CA GLN A 87 10.39 20.33 -9.88
C GLN A 87 8.88 20.27 -9.63
N ALA A 88 8.21 21.34 -10.05
CA ALA A 88 6.77 21.39 -10.24
C ALA A 88 6.36 20.55 -11.47
N THR A 89 5.09 20.09 -11.47
CA THR A 89 4.38 19.37 -12.55
C THR A 89 4.72 17.86 -12.61
N THR A 90 3.82 16.89 -12.81
CA THR A 90 2.48 16.86 -13.40
C THR A 90 1.68 15.73 -12.74
N LYS A 91 0.35 15.88 -12.70
CA LYS A 91 -0.63 14.83 -12.37
C LYS A 91 -0.34 13.56 -13.19
N ASN A 92 -0.80 12.40 -12.69
CA ASN A 92 -0.89 11.07 -13.33
C ASN A 92 0.05 10.00 -12.75
N ILE A 93 -0.20 9.53 -11.52
CA ILE A 93 0.22 8.17 -11.14
C ILE A 93 -0.79 7.54 -10.17
N CYS A 94 -2.05 7.43 -10.58
CA CYS A 94 -2.97 6.49 -9.94
C CYS A 94 -4.06 6.08 -10.93
N THR A 95 -3.65 5.31 -11.92
CA THR A 95 -4.55 4.44 -12.66
C THR A 95 -3.79 3.12 -12.79
N MET A 96 -4.49 1.98 -12.67
CA MET A 96 -3.96 0.60 -12.54
C MET A 96 -3.94 0.06 -11.11
N ILE A 97 -5.05 0.30 -10.41
CA ILE A 97 -5.63 -0.72 -9.54
C ILE A 97 -7.11 -0.77 -9.94
N THR A 98 -7.37 -1.52 -11.00
CA THR A 98 -8.68 -2.04 -11.39
C THR A 98 -8.45 -3.47 -11.86
#